data_AF-A0AA88INR9-F1
#
_entry.id   AF-A0AA88INR9-F1
#
_cell.length_a   1.000
_cell.length_b   1.000
_cell.length_c   1.000
_cell.angle_alpha   90.00
_cell.angle_beta   90.00
_cell.angle_gamma   90.00
#
_symmetry.space_group_name_H-M   'P 1'
#
loop_
_entity.id
_entity.type
_entity.pdbx_description
1 polymer ?
#
loop_
_entity_poly.entity_id
_entity_poly.type
_entity_poly.pdbx_seq_one_letter_code
_entity_poly.pdbx_strand_id
1 'polypeptide(L)'
;MAVEKIFDITIFGATGFTGKFVFLEAVKSGALKKYSIAVGGRNKEKLEKVVKDIEHETESLEEMARQSKLVINCVGPYRFFGEPVVNACVKHACHHIDISGEPQYLERMQLEYNALAKEKEIYVVGACGFDSIPADMGVVYLSKKFEGELNSVEVYLSSQAPKGSSFHYATWQSAIYGFAHANELKPLRRKLYPERLPEFKPKLKTRSVIHYSPLVKKYCLPFPGSDRSVVNRSQRHFFENRRQRPVQMLAYVAQESILTTIGTIFVAAMFGLLASFRFGRSLLEKYPRFFSLGAFSHEGPTREEMDAMSFEMVFHGRGWQEKTAEPTDQHVEKPDKTLDVKVFGPEPGYYTCSITALQSAITVLEEKEKMPNGGGVFPPGAAFADTSLIDRLEANGLHFEVIKARL
;
A
#
# COMPACT_ATOMS: atom_id res chain seq x y z
N MET A 1 28.97 -22.59 2.10
CA MET A 1 27.78 -23.40 1.76
C MET A 1 26.59 -22.48 1.86
N ALA A 2 25.70 -22.46 0.86
CA ALA A 2 24.45 -21.70 0.99
C ALA A 2 23.66 -22.32 2.13
N VAL A 3 23.28 -21.51 3.12
CA VAL A 3 22.44 -21.99 4.23
C VAL A 3 21.06 -22.30 3.66
N GLU A 4 20.54 -23.48 3.97
CA GLU A 4 19.23 -23.92 3.51
C GLU A 4 18.13 -23.01 4.09
N LYS A 5 17.25 -22.51 3.23
CA LYS A 5 16.06 -21.75 3.64
C LYS A 5 15.02 -22.74 4.17
N ILE A 6 14.77 -22.70 5.47
CA ILE A 6 13.83 -23.59 6.17
C ILE A 6 12.38 -23.17 5.92
N PHE A 7 12.12 -21.86 5.91
CA PHE A 7 10.79 -21.29 5.78
C PHE A 7 10.57 -20.64 4.43
N ASP A 8 9.45 -20.94 3.80
CA ASP A 8 8.99 -20.21 2.62
C ASP A 8 8.65 -18.77 2.98
N ILE A 9 7.89 -18.58 4.06
CA ILE A 9 7.40 -17.27 4.50
C ILE A 9 7.61 -17.12 6.02
N THR A 10 8.15 -15.98 6.45
CA THR A 10 8.09 -15.57 7.85
C THR A 10 7.22 -14.33 8.01
N ILE A 11 6.20 -14.41 8.86
CA ILE A 11 5.37 -13.26 9.25
C ILE A 11 6.01 -12.59 10.47
N PHE A 12 6.75 -11.51 10.24
CA PHE A 12 7.41 -10.76 11.30
C PHE A 12 6.50 -9.68 11.87
N GLY A 13 6.34 -9.63 13.19
CA GLY A 13 5.36 -8.78 13.85
C GLY A 13 4.03 -9.47 14.13
N ALA A 14 4.00 -10.81 14.16
CA ALA A 14 2.78 -11.60 14.36
C ALA A 14 2.08 -11.36 15.72
N THR A 15 2.77 -10.79 16.70
CA THR A 15 2.15 -10.36 17.98
C THR A 15 1.46 -9.00 17.92
N GLY A 16 1.74 -8.21 16.88
CA GLY A 16 1.12 -6.91 16.62
C GLY A 16 -0.31 -7.06 16.10
N PHE A 17 -1.06 -5.96 16.04
CA PHE A 17 -2.47 -6.01 15.65
C PHE A 17 -2.65 -6.57 14.23
N THR A 18 -2.05 -5.92 13.22
CA THR A 18 -2.17 -6.38 11.82
C THR A 18 -1.49 -7.72 11.56
N GLY A 19 -0.31 -7.98 12.15
CA GLY A 19 0.41 -9.23 11.95
C GLY A 19 -0.37 -10.48 12.37
N LYS A 20 -1.25 -10.36 13.38
CA LYS A 20 -2.20 -11.43 13.74
C LYS A 20 -3.16 -11.75 12.62
N PHE A 21 -3.73 -10.74 11.96
CA PHE A 21 -4.66 -10.94 10.85
C PHE A 21 -3.97 -11.53 9.63
N VAL A 22 -2.70 -11.18 9.37
CA VAL A 22 -1.91 -11.82 8.30
C VAL A 22 -1.76 -13.32 8.56
N PHE A 23 -1.47 -13.71 9.81
CA PHE A 23 -1.42 -15.13 10.18
C PHE A 23 -2.79 -15.82 10.08
N LEU A 24 -3.86 -15.18 10.56
CA LEU A 24 -5.22 -15.72 10.43
C LEU A 24 -5.65 -15.88 8.97
N GLU A 25 -5.26 -14.97 8.09
CA GLU A 25 -5.50 -15.08 6.65
C GLU A 25 -4.69 -16.23 6.04
N ALA A 26 -3.46 -16.49 6.50
CA ALA A 26 -2.68 -17.66 6.08
C ALA A 26 -3.34 -18.99 6.50
N VAL A 27 -4.01 -19.03 7.66
CA VAL A 27 -4.84 -20.16 8.09
C VAL A 27 -6.08 -20.29 7.20
N LYS A 28 -6.84 -19.19 7.04
CA LYS A 28 -8.12 -19.16 6.32
C LYS A 28 -7.98 -19.52 4.83
N SER A 29 -6.97 -18.97 4.15
CA SER A 29 -6.70 -19.24 2.73
C SER A 29 -6.10 -20.63 2.47
N GLY A 30 -5.71 -21.35 3.52
CA GLY A 30 -5.05 -22.65 3.40
C GLY A 30 -3.56 -22.56 3.02
N ALA A 31 -2.95 -21.37 3.05
CA ALA A 31 -1.54 -21.17 2.72
C ALA A 31 -0.60 -22.07 3.56
N LEU A 32 -0.93 -22.31 4.83
CA LEU A 32 -0.18 -23.22 5.72
C LEU A 32 -0.11 -24.68 5.23
N LYS A 33 -0.99 -25.09 4.30
CA LYS A 33 -0.94 -26.44 3.70
C LYS A 33 0.07 -26.54 2.56
N LYS A 34 0.48 -25.40 1.99
CA LYS A 34 1.32 -25.33 0.79
C LYS A 34 2.72 -24.76 1.09
N TYR A 35 2.83 -23.87 2.06
CA TYR A 35 4.08 -23.19 2.41
C TYR A 35 4.47 -23.45 3.85
N SER A 36 5.77 -23.60 4.12
CA SER A 36 6.29 -23.55 5.48
C SER A 36 6.27 -22.09 5.97
N ILE A 37 5.38 -21.78 6.92
CA ILE A 37 5.21 -20.42 7.45
C ILE A 37 5.66 -20.35 8.89
N ALA A 38 6.65 -19.50 9.17
CA ALA A 38 7.06 -19.12 10.52
C ALA A 38 6.42 -17.80 10.96
N VAL A 39 6.38 -17.58 12.27
CA VAL A 39 5.96 -16.32 12.88
C VAL A 39 7.08 -15.75 13.75
N GLY A 40 7.29 -14.44 13.66
CA GLY A 40 8.28 -13.72 14.47
C GLY A 40 7.64 -12.60 15.29
N GLY A 41 8.10 -12.39 16.52
CA GLY A 41 7.59 -11.34 17.40
C GLY A 41 8.42 -11.16 18.67
N ARG A 42 8.37 -9.97 19.27
CA ARG A 42 9.19 -9.60 20.44
C ARG A 42 8.75 -10.25 21.75
N ASN A 43 7.48 -10.64 21.85
CA ASN A 43 6.90 -11.14 23.09
C ASN A 43 6.49 -12.59 22.90
N LYS A 44 7.26 -13.50 23.51
CA LYS A 44 7.07 -14.95 23.42
C LYS A 44 5.68 -15.38 23.89
N GLU A 45 5.24 -14.93 25.06
CA GLU A 45 3.91 -15.28 25.60
C GLU A 45 2.76 -14.83 24.68
N LYS A 46 2.93 -13.70 23.97
CA LYS A 46 1.96 -13.25 22.97
C LYS A 46 2.02 -14.07 21.69
N LEU A 47 3.19 -14.57 21.30
CA LEU A 47 3.33 -15.47 20.15
C LEU A 47 2.61 -16.80 20.39
N GLU A 48 2.77 -17.40 21.58
CA GLU A 48 2.12 -18.65 21.98
C GLU A 48 0.57 -18.56 21.93
N LYS A 49 0.03 -17.36 22.15
CA LYS A 49 -1.42 -17.11 22.02
C LYS A 49 -1.89 -16.97 20.57
N VAL A 50 -1.01 -16.55 19.67
CA VAL A 50 -1.30 -16.39 18.23
C VAL A 50 -1.17 -17.73 17.51
N VAL A 51 -0.17 -18.51 17.90
CA VAL A 51 0.17 -19.79 17.30
C VAL A 51 0.20 -20.83 18.41
N LYS A 52 -0.86 -21.66 18.50
CA LYS A 52 -0.85 -22.81 19.41
C LYS A 52 0.04 -23.90 18.82
N ASP A 53 0.86 -24.52 19.67
CA ASP A 53 1.59 -25.76 19.39
C ASP A 53 2.73 -25.69 18.34
N ILE A 54 3.49 -24.59 18.26
CA ILE A 54 4.71 -24.50 17.42
C ILE A 54 5.97 -24.29 18.28
N GLU A 55 7.07 -24.95 17.94
CA GLU A 55 8.38 -24.78 18.60
C GLU A 55 8.93 -23.35 18.43
N HIS A 56 9.67 -22.86 19.42
CA HIS A 56 10.11 -21.47 19.49
C HIS A 56 11.61 -21.35 19.80
N GLU A 57 12.34 -20.59 18.99
CA GLU A 57 13.71 -20.15 19.28
C GLU A 57 13.82 -18.63 19.27
N THR A 58 14.74 -18.10 20.08
CA THR A 58 15.03 -16.65 20.09
C THR A 58 16.06 -16.38 19.00
N GLU A 59 15.61 -15.79 17.90
CA GLU A 59 16.46 -15.55 16.75
C GLU A 59 16.63 -14.05 16.46
N SER A 60 17.83 -13.69 16.00
CA SER A 60 18.12 -12.34 15.52
C SER A 60 17.43 -12.07 14.18
N LEU A 61 17.31 -10.79 13.77
CA LEU A 61 16.79 -10.45 12.44
C LEU A 61 17.60 -11.09 11.30
N GLU A 62 18.92 -11.22 11.50
CA GLU A 62 19.83 -11.85 10.54
C GLU A 62 19.52 -13.34 10.41
N GLU A 63 19.25 -14.02 11.53
CA GLU A 63 18.93 -15.45 11.54
C GLU A 63 17.56 -15.72 10.91
N MET A 64 16.55 -14.92 11.26
CA MET A 64 15.23 -14.95 10.62
C MET A 64 15.36 -14.80 9.09
N ALA A 65 16.11 -13.81 8.62
CA ALA A 65 16.34 -13.60 7.20
C ALA A 65 17.16 -14.74 6.57
N ARG A 66 18.12 -15.32 7.31
CA ARG A 66 18.93 -16.46 6.86
C ARG A 66 18.06 -17.68 6.61
N GLN A 67 17.09 -17.97 7.46
CA GLN A 67 16.23 -19.15 7.36
C GLN A 67 15.00 -18.97 6.46
N SER A 68 14.65 -17.73 6.08
CA SER A 68 13.44 -17.45 5.28
C SER A 68 13.75 -17.22 3.81
N LYS A 69 12.87 -17.70 2.92
CA LYS A 69 12.84 -17.27 1.50
C LYS A 69 12.22 -15.87 1.38
N LEU A 70 11.18 -15.58 2.15
CA LEU A 70 10.52 -14.28 2.19
C LEU A 70 10.10 -13.87 3.60
N VAL A 71 10.25 -12.59 3.94
CA VAL A 71 9.69 -12.00 5.18
C VAL A 71 8.55 -11.05 4.84
N ILE A 72 7.39 -11.25 5.47
CA ILE A 72 6.29 -10.28 5.55
C ILE A 72 6.50 -9.46 6.81
N ASN A 73 6.96 -8.22 6.64
CA ASN A 73 7.22 -7.30 7.74
C ASN A 73 5.95 -6.52 8.09
N CYS A 74 5.40 -6.78 9.29
CA CYS A 74 4.24 -6.11 9.87
C CYS A 74 4.63 -5.19 11.05
N VAL A 75 5.91 -4.80 11.17
CA VAL A 75 6.44 -4.04 12.30
C VAL A 75 6.57 -2.56 11.95
N GLY A 76 5.51 -1.80 12.24
CA GLY A 76 5.50 -0.33 12.17
C GLY A 76 5.72 0.36 13.52
N PRO A 77 5.95 1.68 13.55
CA PRO A 77 6.16 2.55 12.38
C PRO A 77 7.47 2.25 11.64
N TYR A 78 7.39 2.14 10.31
CA TYR A 78 8.46 1.60 9.47
C TYR A 78 9.67 2.52 9.36
N ARG A 79 9.45 3.83 9.45
CA ARG A 79 10.54 4.82 9.56
C ARG A 79 11.56 4.47 10.64
N PHE A 80 11.11 3.88 11.76
CA PHE A 80 11.98 3.56 12.89
C PHE A 80 12.45 2.10 12.89
N PHE A 81 11.62 1.17 12.42
CA PHE A 81 11.85 -0.26 12.62
C PHE A 81 11.98 -1.07 11.31
N GLY A 82 11.64 -0.49 10.16
CA GLY A 82 11.60 -1.21 8.89
C GLY A 82 12.98 -1.47 8.29
N GLU A 83 13.86 -0.47 8.28
CA GLU A 83 15.17 -0.55 7.62
C GLU A 83 16.06 -1.70 8.15
N PRO A 84 16.18 -1.96 9.47
CA PRO A 84 16.94 -3.11 9.96
C PRO A 84 16.45 -4.46 9.41
N VAL A 85 15.15 -4.61 9.14
CA VAL A 85 14.57 -5.83 8.56
C VAL A 85 14.92 -5.94 7.08
N VAL A 86 14.81 -4.84 6.32
CA VAL A 86 15.23 -4.79 4.91
C VAL A 86 16.71 -5.13 4.78
N ASN A 87 17.57 -4.53 5.61
CA ASN A 87 19.00 -4.79 5.61
C ASN A 87 19.32 -6.27 5.83
N ALA A 88 18.72 -6.90 6.85
CA ALA A 88 18.91 -8.32 7.12
C ALA A 88 18.43 -9.18 5.93
N CYS A 89 17.27 -8.88 5.36
CA CYS A 89 16.73 -9.61 4.21
C CYS A 89 17.66 -9.53 2.99
N VAL A 90 18.11 -8.32 2.64
CA VAL A 90 19.00 -8.09 1.50
C VAL A 90 20.35 -8.78 1.70
N LYS A 91 20.93 -8.68 2.90
CA LYS A 91 22.21 -9.32 3.22
C LYS A 91 22.16 -10.84 3.11
N HIS A 92 21.03 -11.45 3.47
CA HIS A 92 20.85 -12.91 3.49
C HIS A 92 20.07 -13.47 2.31
N ALA A 93 19.96 -12.71 1.21
CA ALA A 93 19.25 -13.12 -0.01
C ALA A 93 17.83 -13.66 0.30
N CYS A 94 17.09 -12.91 1.11
CA CYS A 94 15.69 -13.15 1.46
C CYS A 94 14.83 -12.06 0.83
N HIS A 95 13.73 -12.45 0.18
CA HIS A 95 12.73 -11.48 -0.28
C HIS A 95 12.09 -10.77 0.91
N HIS A 96 11.62 -9.55 0.68
CA HIS A 96 10.98 -8.75 1.71
C HIS A 96 9.72 -8.11 1.14
N ILE A 97 8.62 -8.18 1.88
CA ILE A 97 7.50 -7.29 1.69
C ILE A 97 7.12 -6.60 2.99
N ASP A 98 6.50 -5.42 2.89
CA ASP A 98 5.89 -4.74 4.02
C ASP A 98 4.53 -4.16 3.67
N ILE A 99 3.76 -3.80 4.69
CA ILE A 99 2.45 -3.12 4.55
C ILE A 99 2.58 -1.62 4.84
N SER A 100 3.74 -1.01 4.58
CA SER A 100 4.01 0.38 4.96
C SER A 100 3.21 1.38 4.12
N GLY A 101 2.54 2.31 4.80
CA GLY A 101 1.95 3.52 4.21
C GLY A 101 2.82 4.76 4.38
N GLU A 102 4.14 4.62 4.53
CA GLU A 102 5.06 5.73 4.83
C GLU A 102 5.96 6.07 3.62
N PRO A 103 5.57 7.04 2.75
CA PRO A 103 6.32 7.36 1.53
C PRO A 103 7.82 7.60 1.71
N GLN A 104 8.21 8.25 2.82
CA GLN A 104 9.63 8.54 3.05
C GLN A 104 10.43 7.27 3.28
N TYR A 105 9.89 6.32 4.05
CA TYR A 105 10.54 5.04 4.29
C TYR A 105 10.63 4.25 2.97
N LEU A 106 9.52 4.15 2.24
CA LEU A 106 9.43 3.42 0.98
C LEU A 106 10.44 3.93 -0.07
N GLU A 107 10.54 5.25 -0.24
CA GLU A 107 11.48 5.86 -1.19
C GLU A 107 12.93 5.78 -0.71
N ARG A 108 13.17 5.78 0.60
CA ARG A 108 14.52 5.63 1.19
C ARG A 108 15.04 4.22 1.00
N MET A 109 14.21 3.20 1.23
CA MET A 109 14.59 1.81 0.96
C MET A 109 14.94 1.59 -0.51
N GLN A 110 14.21 2.25 -1.43
CA GLN A 110 14.56 2.22 -2.85
C GLN A 110 15.90 2.90 -3.13
N LEU A 111 16.16 4.06 -2.53
CA LEU A 111 17.42 4.78 -2.72
C LEU A 111 18.63 3.97 -2.21
N GLU A 112 18.50 3.35 -1.04
CA GLU A 112 19.62 2.72 -0.33
C GLU A 112 19.87 1.26 -0.75
N TYR A 113 18.80 0.48 -0.99
CA TYR A 113 18.92 -0.97 -1.15
C TYR A 113 18.66 -1.49 -2.57
N ASN A 114 18.21 -0.65 -3.52
CA ASN A 114 17.86 -1.13 -4.87
C ASN A 114 19.04 -1.76 -5.61
N ALA A 115 20.25 -1.21 -5.50
CA ALA A 115 21.43 -1.77 -6.14
C ALA A 115 21.82 -3.14 -5.56
N LEU A 116 21.85 -3.26 -4.23
CA LEU A 116 22.21 -4.50 -3.56
C LEU A 116 21.13 -5.58 -3.72
N ALA A 117 19.85 -5.21 -3.69
CA ALA A 117 18.74 -6.13 -3.97
C ALA A 117 18.82 -6.69 -5.40
N LYS A 118 19.23 -5.87 -6.37
CA LYS A 118 19.51 -6.32 -7.74
C LYS A 118 20.68 -7.28 -7.83
N GLU A 119 21.80 -6.94 -7.20
CA GLU A 119 23.00 -7.79 -7.14
C GLU A 119 22.68 -9.18 -6.56
N LYS A 120 21.78 -9.24 -5.57
CA LYS A 120 21.36 -10.46 -4.90
C LYS A 120 20.17 -11.16 -5.56
N GLU A 121 19.63 -10.61 -6.64
CA GLU A 121 18.43 -11.10 -7.34
C GLU A 121 17.22 -11.32 -6.41
N ILE A 122 17.08 -10.45 -5.40
CA ILE A 122 15.95 -10.48 -4.48
C ILE A 122 15.00 -9.30 -4.71
N TYR A 123 13.77 -9.47 -4.22
CA TYR A 123 12.71 -8.50 -4.35
C TYR A 123 12.39 -7.91 -2.97
N VAL A 124 12.44 -6.59 -2.89
CA VAL A 124 11.94 -5.81 -1.76
C VAL A 124 10.72 -5.04 -2.27
N VAL A 125 9.51 -5.48 -1.90
CA VAL A 125 8.26 -4.85 -2.35
C VAL A 125 7.57 -4.18 -1.17
N GLY A 126 7.64 -2.85 -1.13
CA GLY A 126 6.99 -2.07 -0.07
C GLY A 126 5.53 -1.76 -0.40
N ALA A 127 4.75 -1.40 0.62
CA ALA A 127 3.35 -0.99 0.49
C ALA A 127 2.40 -2.08 -0.05
N CYS A 128 2.66 -3.34 0.31
CA CYS A 128 1.84 -4.51 -0.01
C CYS A 128 0.59 -4.67 0.89
N GLY A 129 0.12 -3.58 1.51
CA GLY A 129 -1.11 -3.55 2.32
C GLY A 129 -2.23 -2.76 1.67
N PHE A 130 -3.29 -2.50 2.44
CA PHE A 130 -4.44 -1.70 1.97
C PHE A 130 -4.04 -0.27 1.57
N ASP A 131 -3.08 0.32 2.28
CA ASP A 131 -2.62 1.71 2.04
C ASP A 131 -2.09 1.97 0.63
N SER A 132 -1.91 0.95 -0.23
CA SER A 132 -1.53 1.15 -1.63
C SER A 132 -1.92 0.06 -2.61
N ILE A 133 -2.09 -1.21 -2.23
CA ILE A 133 -2.40 -2.29 -3.20
C ILE A 133 -3.69 -2.01 -3.98
N PRO A 134 -4.84 -1.70 -3.35
CA PRO A 134 -6.07 -1.42 -4.08
C PRO A 134 -5.92 -0.23 -5.04
N ALA A 135 -5.21 0.83 -4.63
CA ALA A 135 -4.95 1.99 -5.46
C ALA A 135 -4.04 1.68 -6.65
N ASP A 136 -2.86 1.10 -6.39
CA ASP A 136 -1.83 0.87 -7.41
C ASP A 136 -2.25 -0.23 -8.39
N MET A 137 -2.74 -1.36 -7.88
CA MET A 137 -3.27 -2.44 -8.72
C MET A 137 -4.58 -2.05 -9.40
N GLY A 138 -5.38 -1.14 -8.82
CA GLY A 138 -6.55 -0.56 -9.46
C GLY A 138 -6.19 0.29 -10.69
N VAL A 139 -5.09 1.06 -10.63
CA VAL A 139 -4.55 1.77 -11.80
C VAL A 139 -3.98 0.80 -12.83
N VAL A 140 -3.30 -0.27 -12.41
CA VAL A 140 -2.84 -1.33 -13.33
C VAL A 140 -4.04 -1.98 -14.03
N TYR A 141 -5.07 -2.37 -13.28
CA TYR A 141 -6.28 -2.97 -13.84
C TYR A 141 -6.96 -2.03 -14.83
N LEU A 142 -7.17 -0.77 -14.44
CA LEU A 142 -7.74 0.26 -15.32
C LEU A 142 -6.92 0.39 -16.60
N SER A 143 -5.59 0.49 -16.49
CA SER A 143 -4.69 0.63 -17.65
C SER A 143 -4.75 -0.57 -18.58
N LYS A 144 -4.86 -1.80 -18.05
CA LYS A 144 -5.02 -3.02 -18.84
C LYS A 144 -6.36 -3.08 -19.58
N LYS A 145 -7.43 -2.55 -18.98
CA LYS A 145 -8.77 -2.49 -19.58
C LYS A 145 -8.96 -1.27 -20.49
N PHE A 146 -8.07 -0.29 -20.42
CA PHE A 146 -8.14 0.92 -21.23
C PHE A 146 -7.55 0.69 -22.62
N GLU A 147 -8.41 0.36 -23.59
CA GLU A 147 -7.99 0.28 -25.00
C GLU A 147 -7.67 1.68 -25.54
N GLY A 148 -6.38 1.99 -25.67
CA GLY A 148 -5.90 3.30 -26.08
C GLY A 148 -4.80 3.80 -25.14
N GLU A 149 -4.69 5.11 -24.96
CA GLU A 149 -3.71 5.69 -24.05
C GLU A 149 -4.37 6.40 -22.87
N LEU A 150 -4.17 5.87 -21.66
CA LEU A 150 -4.67 6.45 -20.43
C LEU A 150 -3.79 7.64 -20.00
N ASN A 151 -4.39 8.83 -19.83
CA ASN A 151 -3.66 10.02 -19.39
C ASN A 151 -3.70 10.23 -17.87
N SER A 152 -4.87 10.02 -17.28
CA SER A 152 -5.11 10.41 -15.90
C SER A 152 -6.24 9.63 -15.25
N VAL A 153 -6.17 9.52 -13.93
CA VAL A 153 -7.16 8.86 -13.09
C VAL A 153 -7.48 9.70 -11.85
N GLU A 154 -8.77 9.92 -11.60
CA GLU A 154 -9.28 10.38 -10.31
C GLU A 154 -9.81 9.18 -9.53
N VAL A 155 -9.33 8.97 -8.30
CA VAL A 155 -9.72 7.82 -7.47
C VAL A 155 -10.51 8.31 -6.27
N TYR A 156 -11.65 7.67 -6.00
CA TYR A 156 -12.59 8.02 -4.94
C TYR A 156 -12.75 6.83 -3.98
N LEU A 157 -12.10 6.90 -2.83
CA LEU A 157 -12.19 5.92 -1.74
C LEU A 157 -13.40 6.25 -0.85
N SER A 158 -14.26 5.28 -0.61
CA SER A 158 -15.29 5.36 0.41
C SER A 158 -15.41 4.06 1.20
N SER A 159 -16.04 4.14 2.36
CA SER A 159 -16.27 2.98 3.23
C SER A 159 -17.69 2.98 3.75
N GLN A 160 -18.23 1.78 3.96
CA GLN A 160 -19.49 1.57 4.67
C GLN A 160 -19.15 0.96 6.03
N ALA A 161 -19.59 1.60 7.10
CA ALA A 161 -19.27 1.22 8.48
C ALA A 161 -20.50 1.39 9.38
N PRO A 162 -21.57 0.60 9.18
CA PRO A 162 -22.86 0.78 9.85
C PRO A 162 -22.80 0.57 11.37
N LYS A 163 -21.81 -0.18 11.85
CA LYS A 163 -21.54 -0.40 13.29
C LYS A 163 -20.45 0.51 13.85
N GLY A 164 -20.02 1.53 13.09
CA GLY A 164 -18.89 2.38 13.42
C GLY A 164 -17.59 1.92 12.76
N SER A 165 -16.59 2.81 12.77
CA SER A 165 -15.26 2.57 12.23
C SER A 165 -14.21 2.97 13.27
N SER A 166 -13.31 2.06 13.60
CA SER A 166 -12.15 2.38 14.43
C SER A 166 -10.91 1.66 13.89
N PHE A 167 -9.75 2.25 14.16
CA PHE A 167 -8.46 1.79 13.70
C PHE A 167 -7.49 1.70 14.88
N HIS A 168 -6.49 0.85 14.73
CA HIS A 168 -5.50 0.60 15.77
C HIS A 168 -4.48 1.74 15.80
N TYR A 169 -3.98 2.01 17.01
CA TYR A 169 -3.04 3.08 17.33
C TYR A 169 -1.79 3.11 16.43
N ALA A 170 -1.32 1.94 15.97
CA ALA A 170 -0.15 1.86 15.10
C ALA A 170 -0.30 2.68 13.81
N THR A 171 -1.49 2.71 13.21
CA THR A 171 -1.80 3.52 12.02
C THR A 171 -1.76 5.01 12.36
N TRP A 172 -2.32 5.39 13.51
CA TRP A 172 -2.28 6.76 14.03
C TRP A 172 -0.85 7.25 14.25
N GLN A 173 -0.02 6.43 14.91
CA GLN A 173 1.38 6.77 15.16
C GLN A 173 2.15 6.93 13.84
N SER A 174 1.90 6.06 12.87
CA SER A 174 2.51 6.17 11.53
C SER A 174 2.10 7.46 10.83
N ALA A 175 0.82 7.87 10.93
CA ALA A 175 0.35 9.14 10.39
C ALA A 175 1.03 10.36 11.07
N ILE A 176 1.20 10.33 12.40
CA ILE A 176 1.86 11.42 13.15
C ILE A 176 3.28 11.65 12.63
N TYR A 177 4.08 10.59 12.54
CA TYR A 177 5.47 10.71 12.11
C TYR A 177 5.61 10.85 10.60
N GLY A 178 4.67 10.32 9.82
CA GLY A 178 4.56 10.58 8.38
C GLY A 178 4.38 12.07 8.10
N PHE A 179 3.47 12.73 8.83
CA PHE A 179 3.27 14.17 8.72
C PHE A 179 4.48 14.98 9.23
N ALA A 180 4.97 14.65 10.43
CA ALA A 180 6.05 15.41 11.08
C ALA A 180 7.35 15.45 10.28
N HIS A 181 7.56 14.46 9.40
CA HIS A 181 8.76 14.31 8.60
C HIS A 181 8.48 14.39 7.08
N ALA A 182 7.33 14.95 6.67
CA ALA A 182 6.96 15.07 5.26
C ALA A 182 7.94 15.95 4.45
N ASN A 183 8.62 16.89 5.11
CA ASN A 183 9.63 17.76 4.51
C ASN A 183 10.85 16.99 3.97
N GLU A 184 11.13 15.79 4.48
CA GLU A 184 12.24 14.94 4.04
C GLU A 184 12.01 14.29 2.66
N LEU A 185 10.75 14.22 2.19
CA LEU A 185 10.43 13.62 0.89
C LEU A 185 11.04 14.40 -0.27
N LYS A 186 11.03 15.73 -0.22
CA LYS A 186 11.54 16.56 -1.31
C LYS A 186 13.04 16.35 -1.57
N PRO A 187 13.95 16.42 -0.58
CA PRO A 187 15.36 16.11 -0.81
C PRO A 187 15.59 14.64 -1.17
N LEU A 188 14.83 13.71 -0.60
CA LEU A 188 14.93 12.28 -0.93
C LEU A 188 14.62 12.02 -2.41
N ARG A 189 13.51 12.56 -2.93
CA ARG A 189 13.11 12.44 -4.34
C ARG A 189 14.12 13.05 -5.30
N ARG A 190 14.80 14.14 -4.91
CA ARG A 190 15.87 14.73 -5.72
C ARG A 190 17.07 13.80 -5.87
N LYS A 191 17.39 13.01 -4.84
CA LYS A 191 18.47 12.02 -4.88
C LYS A 191 18.05 10.78 -5.67
N LEU A 192 16.84 10.28 -5.41
CA LEU A 192 16.31 9.08 -6.05
C LEU A 192 16.05 9.30 -7.55
N TYR A 193 15.67 10.51 -7.92
CA TYR A 193 15.28 10.88 -9.27
C TYR A 193 16.01 12.15 -9.72
N PRO A 194 17.30 12.05 -10.09
CA PRO A 194 18.07 13.19 -10.59
C PRO A 194 17.47 13.73 -11.89
N GLU A 195 16.97 12.83 -12.75
CA GLU A 195 16.29 13.16 -13.99
C GLU A 195 14.79 13.34 -13.78
N ARG A 196 14.26 14.46 -14.28
CA ARG A 196 12.83 14.74 -14.25
C ARG A 196 12.14 14.06 -15.40
N LEU A 197 10.95 13.51 -15.12
CA LEU A 197 10.06 13.08 -16.19
C LEU A 197 9.67 14.29 -17.06
N PRO A 198 9.42 14.06 -18.36
CA PRO A 198 8.85 15.07 -19.25
C PRO A 198 7.52 15.62 -18.71
N GLU A 199 7.13 16.78 -19.24
CA GLU A 199 5.80 17.30 -18.96
C GLU A 199 4.74 16.56 -19.78
N PHE A 200 3.77 15.93 -19.12
CA PHE A 200 2.67 15.22 -19.77
C PHE A 200 1.42 16.10 -19.82
N LYS A 201 0.92 16.41 -21.03
CA LYS A 201 -0.28 17.20 -21.28
C LYS A 201 -1.43 16.33 -21.82
N PRO A 202 -2.69 16.60 -21.44
CA PRO A 202 -3.10 17.65 -20.51
C PRO A 202 -2.81 17.24 -19.05
N LYS A 203 -2.53 18.25 -18.21
CA LYS A 203 -2.34 18.03 -16.77
C LYS A 203 -3.66 17.66 -16.12
N LEU A 204 -3.63 16.68 -15.22
CA LEU A 204 -4.74 16.39 -14.33
C LEU A 204 -4.93 17.58 -13.37
N LYS A 205 -6.09 18.24 -13.47
CA LYS A 205 -6.41 19.44 -12.67
C LYS A 205 -6.87 19.03 -11.28
N THR A 206 -6.36 19.73 -10.26
CA THR A 206 -6.84 19.58 -8.89
C THR A 206 -8.25 20.15 -8.73
N ARG A 207 -9.10 19.44 -7.98
CA ARG A 207 -10.41 19.91 -7.53
C ARG A 207 -10.28 20.87 -6.35
N SER A 208 -11.36 21.57 -6.00
CA SER A 208 -11.47 22.28 -4.71
C SER A 208 -11.34 21.30 -3.55
N VAL A 209 -10.84 21.80 -2.40
CA VAL A 209 -10.60 20.99 -1.19
C VAL A 209 -11.84 20.21 -0.78
N ILE A 210 -13.02 20.84 -0.83
CA ILE A 210 -14.31 20.16 -0.77
C ILE A 210 -14.94 20.26 -2.15
N HIS A 211 -15.40 19.13 -2.68
CA HIS A 211 -16.28 19.12 -3.86
C HIS A 211 -17.26 17.95 -3.80
N TYR A 212 -18.42 18.11 -4.41
CA TYR A 212 -19.34 16.99 -4.63
C TYR A 212 -18.97 16.28 -5.94
N SER A 213 -18.85 14.96 -5.92
CA SER A 213 -18.60 14.16 -7.13
C SER A 213 -19.90 13.50 -7.58
N PRO A 214 -20.45 13.86 -8.77
CA PRO A 214 -21.62 13.20 -9.32
C PRO A 214 -21.39 11.71 -9.63
N LEU A 215 -20.13 11.30 -9.81
CA LEU A 215 -19.76 9.91 -10.11
C LEU A 215 -20.06 8.98 -8.92
N VAL A 216 -19.62 9.38 -7.73
CA VAL A 216 -19.80 8.60 -6.49
C VAL A 216 -20.94 9.12 -5.60
N LYS A 217 -21.61 10.20 -6.02
CA LYS A 217 -22.70 10.88 -5.30
C LYS A 217 -22.36 11.26 -3.85
N LYS A 218 -21.10 11.63 -3.61
CA LYS A 218 -20.52 11.90 -2.29
C LYS A 218 -19.70 13.19 -2.28
N TYR A 219 -19.53 13.79 -1.10
CA TYR A 219 -18.61 14.89 -0.85
C TYR A 219 -17.19 14.36 -0.71
N CYS A 220 -16.24 15.00 -1.37
CA CYS A 220 -14.89 14.49 -1.56
C CYS A 220 -13.85 15.46 -0.99
N LEU A 221 -12.84 14.89 -0.33
CA LEU A 221 -11.65 15.57 0.19
C LEU A 221 -10.39 14.94 -0.42
N PRO A 222 -9.32 15.70 -0.70
CA PRO A 222 -8.03 15.12 -1.04
C PRO A 222 -7.60 14.07 -0.03
N PHE A 223 -7.22 12.88 -0.50
CA PHE A 223 -6.70 11.83 0.37
C PHE A 223 -5.20 12.09 0.64
N PRO A 224 -4.78 12.28 1.91
CA PRO A 224 -3.38 12.56 2.26
C PRO A 224 -2.52 11.30 2.40
N GLY A 225 -3.03 10.13 1.99
CA GLY A 225 -2.34 8.84 2.14
C GLY A 225 -1.23 8.59 1.13
N SER A 226 -0.69 7.37 1.17
CA SER A 226 0.50 6.98 0.41
C SER A 226 0.22 6.63 -1.06
N ASP A 227 -1.03 6.34 -1.43
CA ASP A 227 -1.47 5.91 -2.77
C ASP A 227 -0.79 6.66 -3.90
N ARG A 228 -0.91 7.99 -3.91
CA ARG A 228 -0.37 8.82 -4.99
C ARG A 228 1.15 8.69 -5.07
N SER A 229 1.83 8.56 -3.92
CA SER A 229 3.27 8.39 -3.89
C SER A 229 3.68 7.04 -4.49
N VAL A 230 2.97 5.97 -4.13
CA VAL A 230 3.27 4.61 -4.57
C VAL A 230 2.93 4.43 -6.05
N VAL A 231 1.74 4.86 -6.48
CA VAL A 231 1.34 4.85 -7.90
C VAL A 231 2.31 5.64 -8.75
N ASN A 232 2.74 6.85 -8.33
CA ASN A 232 3.72 7.62 -9.11
C ASN A 232 5.06 6.89 -9.27
N ARG A 233 5.49 6.09 -8.28
CA ARG A 233 6.69 5.25 -8.40
C ARG A 233 6.48 4.14 -9.42
N SER A 234 5.31 3.48 -9.41
CA SER A 234 4.94 2.45 -10.40
C SER A 234 4.89 3.03 -11.82
N GLN A 235 4.25 4.18 -12.00
CA GLN A 235 4.16 4.87 -13.28
C GLN A 235 5.53 5.34 -13.80
N ARG A 236 6.41 5.80 -12.91
CA ARG A 236 7.79 6.12 -13.28
C ARG A 236 8.56 4.89 -13.74
N HIS A 237 8.42 3.76 -13.04
CA HIS A 237 9.04 2.50 -13.46
C HIS A 237 8.55 2.07 -14.86
N PHE A 238 7.26 2.17 -15.14
CA PHE A 238 6.70 1.85 -16.46
C PHE A 238 7.22 2.77 -17.57
N PHE A 239 7.42 4.06 -17.29
CA PHE A 239 8.05 4.96 -18.25
C PHE A 239 9.50 4.58 -18.54
N GLU A 240 10.30 4.42 -17.49
CA GLU A 240 11.75 4.16 -17.62
C GLU A 240 12.05 2.78 -18.22
N ASN A 241 11.21 1.77 -17.97
CA ASN A 241 11.53 0.37 -18.30
C ASN A 241 10.58 -0.27 -19.32
N ARG A 242 9.39 0.30 -19.54
CA ARG A 242 8.37 -0.27 -20.44
C ARG A 242 7.96 0.67 -21.57
N ARG A 243 8.57 1.86 -21.66
CA ARG A 243 8.22 2.91 -22.62
C ARG A 243 6.73 3.25 -22.61
N GLN A 244 6.11 3.26 -21.42
CA GLN A 244 4.71 3.59 -21.23
C GLN A 244 4.57 5.03 -20.73
N ARG A 245 3.61 5.78 -21.28
CA ARG A 245 3.25 7.10 -20.78
C ARG A 245 2.74 7.00 -19.33
N PRO A 246 3.28 7.77 -18.36
CA PRO A 246 2.79 7.79 -16.99
C PRO A 246 1.35 8.27 -16.86
N VAL A 247 0.54 7.50 -16.13
CA VAL A 247 -0.80 7.91 -15.72
C VAL A 247 -0.71 8.91 -14.56
N GLN A 248 -1.34 10.07 -14.70
CA GLN A 248 -1.43 11.06 -13.63
C GLN A 248 -2.55 10.68 -12.65
N MET A 249 -2.28 10.65 -11.35
CA MET A 249 -3.27 10.26 -10.34
C MET A 249 -3.56 11.38 -9.31
N LEU A 250 -4.85 11.55 -9.01
CA LEU A 250 -5.35 12.20 -7.80
C LEU A 250 -6.28 11.25 -7.05
N ALA A 251 -6.22 11.28 -5.72
CA ALA A 251 -7.02 10.43 -4.84
C ALA A 251 -7.83 11.28 -3.86
N TYR A 252 -9.04 10.82 -3.57
CA TYR A 252 -10.01 11.50 -2.72
C TYR A 252 -10.68 10.51 -1.76
N VAL A 253 -10.94 10.96 -0.53
CA VAL A 253 -11.89 10.29 0.38
C VAL A 253 -13.27 10.87 0.12
N ALA A 254 -14.25 9.99 -0.08
CA ALA A 254 -15.63 10.32 -0.40
C ALA A 254 -16.56 9.94 0.76
N GLN A 255 -17.33 10.92 1.25
CA GLN A 255 -18.23 10.84 2.38
C GLN A 255 -19.65 11.26 2.01
N GLU A 256 -20.65 10.67 2.65
CA GLU A 256 -22.06 10.94 2.33
C GLU A 256 -22.51 12.33 2.79
N SER A 257 -22.01 12.79 3.94
CA SER A 257 -22.46 14.01 4.60
C SER A 257 -21.46 15.15 4.47
N ILE A 258 -21.97 16.35 4.13
CA ILE A 258 -21.16 17.57 4.17
C ILE A 258 -20.71 17.91 5.60
N LEU A 259 -21.51 17.57 6.61
CA LEU A 259 -21.17 17.82 8.01
C LEU A 259 -19.99 16.95 8.47
N THR A 260 -19.99 15.66 8.12
CA THR A 260 -18.86 14.77 8.41
C THR A 260 -17.60 15.23 7.65
N THR A 261 -17.78 15.76 6.43
CA THR A 261 -16.70 16.30 5.61
C THR A 261 -16.04 17.50 6.29
N ILE A 262 -16.84 18.46 6.78
CA ILE A 262 -16.34 19.62 7.52
C ILE A 262 -15.65 19.18 8.84
N GLY A 263 -16.26 18.24 9.57
CA GLY A 263 -15.66 17.67 10.78
C GLY A 263 -14.29 17.02 10.51
N THR A 264 -14.16 16.30 9.39
CA THR A 264 -12.89 15.68 8.97
C THR A 264 -11.81 16.72 8.71
N ILE A 265 -12.15 17.85 8.07
CA ILE A 265 -11.20 18.96 7.87
C ILE A 265 -10.74 19.56 9.21
N PHE A 266 -11.67 19.75 10.15
CA PHE A 266 -11.32 20.27 11.47
C PHE A 266 -10.35 19.35 12.21
N VAL A 267 -10.63 18.03 12.22
CA VAL A 267 -9.74 17.02 12.80
C VAL A 267 -8.38 17.03 12.09
N ALA A 268 -8.35 17.10 10.76
CA ALA A 268 -7.11 17.14 9.98
C ALA A 268 -6.27 18.40 10.26
N ALA A 269 -6.92 19.56 10.42
CA ALA A 269 -6.25 20.82 10.74
C ALA A 269 -5.67 20.80 12.16
N MET A 270 -6.43 20.33 13.14
CA MET A 270 -5.96 20.13 14.52
C MET A 270 -4.80 19.13 14.56
N PHE A 271 -4.93 18.01 13.86
CA PHE A 271 -3.89 17.01 13.75
C PHE A 271 -2.60 17.60 13.17
N GLY A 272 -2.69 18.32 12.04
CA GLY A 272 -1.52 18.93 11.41
C GLY A 272 -0.82 19.95 12.31
N LEU A 273 -1.59 20.75 13.05
CA LEU A 273 -1.03 21.69 14.03
C LEU A 273 -0.26 20.94 15.13
N LEU A 274 -0.90 19.96 15.78
CA LEU A 274 -0.30 19.22 16.89
C LEU A 274 0.88 18.33 16.44
N ALA A 275 0.80 17.71 15.27
CA ALA A 275 1.86 16.85 14.74
C ALA A 275 3.14 17.63 14.40
N SER A 276 3.04 18.97 14.21
CA SER A 276 4.17 19.82 13.83
C SER A 276 5.22 20.01 14.93
N PHE A 277 4.87 19.84 16.22
CA PHE A 277 5.79 20.07 17.32
C PHE A 277 5.80 18.91 18.34
N ARG A 278 6.93 18.74 19.04
CA ARG A 278 7.18 17.57 19.91
C ARG A 278 6.12 17.38 21.00
N PHE A 279 5.71 18.47 21.66
CA PHE A 279 4.68 18.41 22.69
C PHE A 279 3.32 17.98 22.13
N GLY A 280 2.93 18.52 20.97
CA GLY A 280 1.67 18.16 20.31
C GLY A 280 1.67 16.70 19.84
N ARG A 281 2.78 16.20 19.29
CA ARG A 281 2.95 14.76 18.99
C ARG A 281 2.77 13.90 20.23
N SER A 282 3.38 14.28 21.35
CA SER A 282 3.22 13.55 22.61
C SER A 282 1.75 13.51 23.09
N LEU A 283 0.98 14.58 22.87
CA LEU A 283 -0.46 14.59 23.15
C LEU A 283 -1.24 13.66 22.22
N LEU A 284 -0.96 13.71 20.90
CA LEU A 284 -1.60 12.83 19.92
C LEU A 284 -1.32 11.35 20.20
N GLU A 285 -0.10 11.02 20.63
CA GLU A 285 0.30 9.64 21.00
C GLU A 285 -0.35 9.19 22.31
N LYS A 286 -0.42 10.08 23.32
CA LYS A 286 -0.94 9.73 24.65
C LYS A 286 -2.47 9.60 24.67
N TYR A 287 -3.18 10.40 23.87
CA TYR A 287 -4.65 10.46 23.87
C TYR A 287 -5.25 10.25 22.46
N PRO A 288 -4.95 9.12 21.78
CA PRO A 288 -5.35 8.91 20.39
C PRO A 288 -6.87 8.94 20.23
N ARG A 289 -7.62 8.31 21.14
CA ARG A 289 -9.09 8.28 21.10
C ARG A 289 -9.71 9.67 21.19
N PHE A 290 -9.14 10.56 22.00
CA PHE A 290 -9.64 11.93 22.15
C PHE A 290 -9.36 12.76 20.88
N PHE A 291 -8.11 12.78 20.43
CA PHE A 291 -7.70 13.61 19.29
C PHE A 291 -8.14 13.07 17.92
N SER A 292 -8.64 11.83 17.86
CA SER A 292 -9.23 11.25 16.65
C SER A 292 -10.76 11.20 16.67
N LEU A 293 -11.40 11.76 17.69
CA LEU A 293 -12.86 11.64 17.90
C LEU A 293 -13.34 10.17 17.91
N GLY A 294 -12.54 9.28 18.49
CA GLY A 294 -12.85 7.85 18.60
C GLY A 294 -12.35 6.98 17.44
N ALA A 295 -11.84 7.57 16.35
CA ALA A 295 -11.43 6.80 15.18
C ALA A 295 -10.17 5.94 15.41
N PHE A 296 -9.30 6.29 16.36
CA PHE A 296 -8.08 5.52 16.66
C PHE A 296 -7.95 5.17 18.15
N SER A 297 -7.60 3.91 18.45
CA SER A 297 -7.47 3.39 19.82
C SER A 297 -6.37 2.33 19.94
N HIS A 298 -5.93 2.00 21.16
CA HIS A 298 -4.94 0.92 21.37
C HIS A 298 -5.57 -0.47 21.27
N GLU A 299 -6.89 -0.56 21.44
CA GLU A 299 -7.68 -1.76 21.32
C GLU A 299 -7.91 -2.13 19.85
N GLY A 300 -7.96 -1.14 18.96
CA GLY A 300 -8.39 -1.33 17.57
C GLY A 300 -9.90 -1.62 17.46
N PRO A 301 -10.37 -1.96 16.25
CA PRO A 301 -11.77 -2.32 16.05
C PRO A 301 -12.11 -3.71 16.59
N THR A 302 -13.36 -3.84 17.00
CA THR A 302 -13.99 -5.12 17.35
C THR A 302 -14.23 -5.95 16.09
N ARG A 303 -14.35 -7.28 16.25
CA ARG A 303 -14.74 -8.18 15.15
C ARG A 303 -16.07 -7.77 14.52
N GLU A 304 -17.05 -7.37 15.32
CA GLU A 304 -18.35 -6.95 14.79
C GLU A 304 -18.28 -5.68 13.94
N GLU A 305 -17.46 -4.70 14.32
CA GLU A 305 -17.21 -3.52 13.50
C GLU A 305 -16.54 -3.91 12.19
N MET A 306 -15.51 -4.77 12.24
CA MET A 306 -14.79 -5.22 11.04
C MET A 306 -15.68 -6.05 10.10
N ASP A 307 -16.44 -7.01 10.62
CA ASP A 307 -17.32 -7.88 9.83
C ASP A 307 -18.44 -7.10 9.14
N ALA A 308 -18.85 -5.96 9.71
CA ALA A 308 -19.85 -5.08 9.14
C ALA A 308 -19.28 -4.02 8.18
N MET A 309 -17.95 -3.87 8.12
CA MET A 309 -17.28 -2.83 7.35
C MET A 309 -16.85 -3.32 5.96
N SER A 310 -16.97 -2.44 4.98
CA SER A 310 -16.44 -2.65 3.62
C SER A 310 -15.89 -1.36 3.05
N PHE A 311 -15.08 -1.48 2.00
CA PHE A 311 -14.58 -0.32 1.25
C PHE A 311 -14.88 -0.46 -0.24
N GLU A 312 -14.87 0.69 -0.92
CA GLU A 312 -14.96 0.81 -2.36
C GLU A 312 -14.02 1.94 -2.83
N MET A 313 -13.30 1.70 -3.91
CA MET A 313 -12.51 2.68 -4.65
C MET A 313 -13.01 2.75 -6.09
N VAL A 314 -13.57 3.89 -6.49
CA VAL A 314 -13.97 4.15 -7.88
C VAL A 314 -12.87 4.93 -8.59
N PHE A 315 -12.42 4.43 -9.72
CA PHE A 315 -11.36 5.00 -10.54
C PHE A 315 -11.98 5.57 -11.82
N HIS A 316 -11.87 6.88 -12.02
CA HIS A 316 -12.32 7.56 -13.22
C HIS A 316 -11.14 7.81 -14.16
N GLY A 317 -10.95 6.93 -15.15
CA GLY A 317 -9.91 7.04 -16.16
C GLY A 317 -10.30 7.96 -17.31
N ARG A 318 -9.37 8.81 -17.75
CA ARG A 318 -9.51 9.62 -18.97
C ARG A 318 -8.27 9.52 -19.83
N GLY A 319 -8.47 9.42 -21.13
CA GLY A 319 -7.39 9.26 -22.10
C GLY A 319 -7.90 9.36 -23.53
N TRP A 320 -7.18 8.73 -24.45
CA TRP A 320 -7.49 8.73 -25.87
C TRP A 320 -7.74 7.32 -26.39
N GLN A 321 -8.54 7.19 -27.45
CA GLN A 321 -8.70 5.92 -28.16
C GLN A 321 -7.40 5.46 -28.82
N GLU A 322 -6.59 6.41 -29.31
CA GLU A 322 -5.31 6.13 -29.96
C GLU A 322 -4.12 6.27 -29.00
N LYS A 323 -3.03 5.57 -29.31
CA LYS A 323 -1.75 5.70 -28.62
C LYS A 323 -0.80 6.56 -29.46
N THR A 324 0.06 7.32 -28.79
CA THR A 324 1.17 7.95 -29.49
C THR A 324 2.24 6.92 -29.88
N ALA A 325 3.10 7.29 -30.83
CA ALA A 325 4.22 6.44 -31.23
C ALA A 325 5.25 6.32 -30.10
N GLU A 326 5.58 7.44 -29.47
CA GLU A 326 6.50 7.50 -28.33
C GLU A 326 5.79 7.96 -27.05
N PRO A 327 6.18 7.45 -25.86
CA PRO A 327 5.54 7.83 -24.59
C PRO A 327 5.74 9.30 -24.22
N THR A 328 6.71 9.98 -24.84
CA THR A 328 7.01 11.39 -24.65
C THR A 328 6.22 12.31 -25.59
N ASP A 329 5.62 11.75 -26.63
CA ASP A 329 4.79 12.50 -27.57
C ASP A 329 3.55 13.04 -26.86
N GLN A 330 2.98 14.09 -27.44
CA GLN A 330 1.80 14.75 -26.91
C GLN A 330 0.66 14.57 -27.90
N HIS A 331 -0.50 14.19 -27.38
CA HIS A 331 -1.74 14.31 -28.13
C HIS A 331 -2.05 15.77 -28.41
N VAL A 332 -2.48 16.04 -29.64
CA VAL A 332 -2.96 17.37 -30.06
C VAL A 332 -4.38 17.58 -29.54
N GLU A 333 -5.20 16.54 -29.62
CA GLU A 333 -6.61 16.56 -29.23
C GLU A 333 -6.80 16.38 -27.73
N LYS A 334 -7.97 16.81 -27.23
CA LYS A 334 -8.36 16.57 -25.84
C LYS A 334 -8.70 15.09 -25.62
N PRO A 335 -8.51 14.55 -24.40
CA PRO A 335 -8.96 13.21 -24.06
C PRO A 335 -10.44 13.01 -24.42
N ASP A 336 -10.72 11.99 -25.22
CA ASP A 336 -12.04 11.67 -25.78
C ASP A 336 -12.64 10.39 -25.18
N LYS A 337 -11.82 9.54 -24.55
CA LYS A 337 -12.23 8.26 -23.96
C LYS A 337 -12.24 8.30 -22.43
N THR A 338 -13.25 7.68 -21.84
CA THR A 338 -13.30 7.46 -20.38
C THR A 338 -13.66 6.02 -20.02
N LEU A 339 -13.05 5.52 -18.95
CA LEU A 339 -13.32 4.20 -18.40
C LEU A 339 -13.35 4.30 -16.88
N ASP A 340 -14.46 3.85 -16.28
CA ASP A 340 -14.63 3.77 -14.86
C ASP A 340 -14.47 2.33 -14.40
N VAL A 341 -13.58 2.10 -13.45
CA VAL A 341 -13.42 0.81 -12.77
C VAL A 341 -13.63 0.96 -11.28
N LYS A 342 -13.94 -0.14 -10.62
CA LYS A 342 -14.20 -0.21 -9.19
C LYS A 342 -13.39 -1.33 -8.56
N VAL A 343 -12.74 -1.02 -7.45
CA VAL A 343 -12.07 -1.99 -6.58
C VAL A 343 -12.77 -1.97 -5.24
N PHE A 344 -13.25 -3.12 -4.77
CA PHE A 344 -14.02 -3.18 -3.53
C PHE A 344 -13.78 -4.50 -2.81
N GLY A 345 -14.02 -4.49 -1.50
CA GLY A 345 -13.73 -5.66 -0.68
C GLY A 345 -14.17 -5.49 0.77
N PRO A 346 -13.81 -6.45 1.63
CA PRO A 346 -14.13 -6.42 3.06
C PRO A 346 -13.36 -5.29 3.76
N GLU A 347 -13.51 -5.20 5.07
CA GLU A 347 -12.82 -4.22 5.91
C GLU A 347 -11.37 -3.89 5.44
N PRO A 348 -11.05 -2.59 5.28
CA PRO A 348 -9.80 -2.16 4.63
C PRO A 348 -8.55 -2.44 5.47
N GLY A 349 -8.55 -2.10 6.76
CA GLY A 349 -7.36 -2.01 7.59
C GLY A 349 -6.70 -3.35 7.95
N TYR A 350 -7.48 -4.43 8.05
CA TYR A 350 -7.02 -5.71 8.59
C TYR A 350 -7.41 -6.88 7.70
N TYR A 351 -8.65 -6.99 7.24
CA TYR A 351 -9.03 -8.09 6.33
C TYR A 351 -8.37 -7.90 4.96
N THR A 352 -8.66 -6.79 4.29
CA THR A 352 -8.06 -6.51 2.98
C THR A 352 -6.54 -6.34 3.07
N CYS A 353 -6.03 -5.68 4.11
CA CYS A 353 -4.59 -5.54 4.33
C CYS A 353 -3.89 -6.91 4.47
N SER A 354 -4.51 -7.88 5.15
CA SER A 354 -3.93 -9.22 5.31
C SER A 354 -3.98 -10.05 4.04
N ILE A 355 -5.10 -9.98 3.30
CA ILE A 355 -5.26 -10.62 2.00
C ILE A 355 -4.17 -10.11 1.05
N THR A 356 -4.03 -8.77 0.94
CA THR A 356 -3.08 -8.14 0.03
C THR A 356 -1.62 -8.46 0.39
N ALA A 357 -1.27 -8.45 1.68
CA ALA A 357 0.08 -8.80 2.12
C ALA A 357 0.43 -10.27 1.78
N LEU A 358 -0.44 -11.20 2.16
CA LEU A 358 -0.18 -12.63 1.96
C LEU A 358 -0.14 -12.98 0.46
N GLN A 359 -1.09 -12.50 -0.34
CA GLN A 359 -1.11 -12.79 -1.77
C GLN A 359 0.07 -12.14 -2.51
N SER A 360 0.55 -10.97 -2.06
CA SER A 360 1.77 -10.37 -2.59
C SER A 360 2.99 -11.24 -2.29
N ALA A 361 3.12 -11.76 -1.06
CA ALA A 361 4.21 -12.66 -0.68
C ALA A 361 4.23 -13.94 -1.53
N ILE A 362 3.07 -14.57 -1.69
CA ILE A 362 2.94 -15.77 -2.51
C ILE A 362 3.30 -15.47 -3.98
N THR A 363 2.86 -14.32 -4.51
CA THR A 363 3.19 -13.90 -5.88
C THR A 363 4.71 -13.76 -6.07
N VAL A 364 5.43 -13.18 -5.11
CA VAL A 364 6.90 -13.07 -5.15
C VAL A 364 7.57 -14.45 -5.15
N LEU A 365 7.01 -15.43 -4.45
CA LEU A 365 7.58 -16.79 -4.40
C LEU A 365 7.30 -17.60 -5.67
N GLU A 366 6.13 -17.41 -6.29
CA GLU A 366 5.65 -18.27 -7.37
C GLU A 366 5.82 -17.72 -8.79
N GLU A 367 5.93 -16.39 -8.95
CA GLU A 367 5.84 -15.75 -10.27
C GLU A 367 6.99 -14.76 -10.53
N LYS A 368 8.19 -15.06 -10.03
CA LYS A 368 9.39 -14.21 -10.20
C LYS A 368 9.71 -13.93 -11.66
N GLU A 369 9.44 -14.89 -12.54
CA GLU A 369 9.63 -14.79 -13.99
C GLU A 369 8.70 -13.76 -14.66
N LYS A 370 7.64 -13.33 -13.97
CA LYS A 370 6.71 -12.28 -14.41
C LYS A 370 6.96 -10.93 -13.70
N MET A 371 7.93 -10.88 -12.79
CA MET A 371 8.35 -9.66 -12.10
C MET A 371 9.50 -8.98 -12.85
N PRO A 372 9.84 -7.71 -12.56
CA PRO A 372 11.00 -7.06 -13.16
C PRO A 372 12.28 -7.88 -13.00
N ASN A 373 13.03 -8.07 -14.09
CA ASN A 373 14.21 -8.95 -14.11
C ASN A 373 15.29 -8.54 -13.11
N GLY A 374 15.88 -9.54 -12.43
CA GLY A 374 17.09 -9.40 -11.63
C GLY A 374 16.89 -8.77 -10.25
N GLY A 375 15.67 -8.73 -9.69
CA GLY A 375 15.43 -8.18 -8.36
C GLY A 375 15.47 -6.65 -8.27
N GLY A 376 15.41 -6.12 -7.05
CA GLY A 376 15.37 -4.69 -6.76
C GLY A 376 14.33 -4.28 -5.72
N VAL A 377 14.14 -2.97 -5.56
CA VAL A 377 13.16 -2.40 -4.63
C VAL A 377 12.02 -1.74 -5.41
N PHE A 378 10.80 -2.24 -5.24
CA PHE A 378 9.66 -1.87 -6.08
C PHE A 378 8.43 -1.44 -5.29
N PRO A 379 7.62 -0.51 -5.82
CA PRO A 379 6.21 -0.40 -5.46
C PRO A 379 5.40 -1.59 -6.06
N PRO A 380 4.19 -1.88 -5.55
CA PRO A 380 3.45 -3.07 -5.96
C PRO A 380 3.07 -3.09 -7.44
N GLY A 381 2.62 -1.97 -8.01
CA GLY A 381 2.26 -1.88 -9.43
C GLY A 381 3.44 -2.22 -10.33
N ALA A 382 4.63 -1.68 -10.04
CA ALA A 382 5.85 -2.05 -10.78
C ALA A 382 6.22 -3.53 -10.63
N ALA A 383 6.06 -4.09 -9.43
CA ALA A 383 6.43 -5.46 -9.10
C ALA A 383 5.47 -6.49 -9.73
N PHE A 384 4.17 -6.21 -9.73
CA PHE A 384 3.12 -7.19 -9.95
C PHE A 384 2.24 -6.92 -11.18
N ALA A 385 2.57 -5.92 -12.00
CA ALA A 385 1.73 -5.57 -13.15
C ALA A 385 1.50 -6.73 -14.11
N ASP A 386 2.43 -7.66 -14.28
CA ASP A 386 2.32 -8.77 -15.22
C ASP A 386 2.08 -10.13 -14.54
N THR A 387 1.89 -10.14 -13.22
CA THR A 387 1.63 -11.35 -12.44
C THR A 387 0.13 -11.62 -12.30
N SER A 388 -0.23 -12.77 -11.72
CA SER A 388 -1.61 -13.12 -11.37
C SER A 388 -2.13 -12.46 -10.09
N LEU A 389 -1.45 -11.45 -9.53
CA LEU A 389 -1.83 -10.86 -8.23
C LEU A 389 -3.29 -10.37 -8.23
N ILE A 390 -3.78 -9.75 -9.30
CA ILE A 390 -5.18 -9.32 -9.38
C ILE A 390 -6.12 -10.53 -9.26
N ASP A 391 -5.89 -11.59 -10.02
CA ASP A 391 -6.72 -12.81 -9.99
C ASP A 391 -6.71 -13.47 -8.60
N ARG A 392 -5.55 -13.48 -7.94
CA ARG A 392 -5.40 -13.96 -6.55
C ARG A 392 -6.19 -13.12 -5.56
N LEU A 393 -6.18 -11.80 -5.73
CA LEU A 393 -6.92 -10.88 -4.89
C LEU A 393 -8.43 -11.10 -5.06
N GLU A 394 -8.91 -11.28 -6.30
CA GLU A 394 -10.32 -11.61 -6.59
C GLU A 394 -10.75 -12.93 -5.94
N ALA A 395 -9.91 -13.97 -6.04
CA ALA A 395 -10.15 -15.26 -5.42
C ALA A 395 -10.23 -15.21 -3.88
N ASN A 396 -9.71 -14.15 -3.25
CA ASN A 396 -9.69 -13.96 -1.80
C ASN A 396 -10.62 -12.82 -1.32
N GLY A 397 -11.52 -12.33 -2.18
CA GLY A 397 -12.60 -11.40 -1.80
C GLY A 397 -12.31 -9.93 -2.07
N LEU A 398 -11.27 -9.60 -2.86
CA LEU A 398 -10.99 -8.24 -3.32
C LEU A 398 -11.26 -8.13 -4.82
N HIS A 399 -12.36 -7.49 -5.20
CA HIS A 399 -12.92 -7.54 -6.55
C HIS A 399 -12.52 -6.35 -7.41
N PHE A 400 -12.33 -6.58 -8.72
CA PHE A 400 -11.99 -5.56 -9.72
C PHE A 400 -12.98 -5.60 -10.89
N GLU A 401 -13.78 -4.54 -11.05
CA GLU A 401 -14.82 -4.51 -12.09
C GLU A 401 -14.77 -3.25 -12.96
N VAL A 402 -15.15 -3.39 -14.23
CA VAL A 402 -15.48 -2.26 -15.09
C VAL A 402 -16.94 -1.87 -14.83
N ILE A 403 -17.19 -0.62 -14.46
CA ILE A 403 -18.54 -0.15 -14.12
C ILE A 403 -19.15 0.76 -15.18
N LYS A 404 -18.32 1.43 -15.99
CA LYS A 404 -18.80 2.28 -17.08
C LYS A 404 -17.71 2.52 -18.11
N ALA A 405 -18.05 2.35 -19.39
CA ALA A 405 -17.21 2.76 -20.50
C ALA A 405 -17.95 3.85 -21.30
N ARG A 406 -17.23 4.90 -21.69
CA ARG A 406 -17.70 5.85 -22.71
C ARG A 406 -16.64 5.90 -23.78
N LEU A 407 -17.03 5.40 -24.96
CA LEU A 407 -16.25 5.44 -26.18
C LEU A 407 -16.23 6.85 -26.76
#